data_AF-A0A4R0ADJ2-F1
#
_entry.id   AF-A0A4R0ADJ2-F1
#
_cell.length_a   1.000
_cell.length_b   1.000
_cell.length_c   1.000
_cell.angle_alpha   90.00
_cell.angle_beta   90.00
_cell.angle_gamma   90.00
#
_symmetry.space_group_name_H-M   'P 1'
#
loop_
_entity.id
_entity.type
_entity.pdbx_description
1 polymer ?
#
loop_
_entity_poly.entity_id
_entity_poly.type
_entity_poly.pdbx_seq_one_letter_code
_entity_poly.pdbx_strand_id
1 'polypeptide(L)'
;MAKSKKKWSQDVTEHSDAMDLKEGVFKSDDPKKIARSVKHSAEESDRRKSSPFRAAMSMLTFYINRAGDQLTKKRRGTLEKAKDELRKDFGRQPKD
;
A
#
# COMPACT_ATOMS: atom_id res chain seq x y z
N MET A 1 -19.45 -12.91 -16.29
CA MET A 1 -18.24 -12.21 -16.81
C MET A 1 -17.82 -11.15 -15.79
N ALA A 2 -16.74 -11.38 -15.04
CA ALA A 2 -16.32 -10.50 -13.94
C ALA A 2 -15.55 -9.27 -14.48
N LYS A 3 -16.27 -8.19 -14.79
CA LYS A 3 -15.66 -6.90 -15.15
C LYS A 3 -15.60 -5.96 -13.93
N SER A 4 -14.47 -5.26 -13.86
CA SER A 4 -14.19 -4.03 -13.10
C SER A 4 -14.11 -4.08 -11.57
N LYS A 5 -13.11 -4.79 -11.02
CA LYS A 5 -12.53 -4.49 -9.68
C LYS A 5 -11.31 -3.55 -9.71
N LYS A 6 -10.77 -3.20 -10.89
CA LYS A 6 -9.55 -2.38 -11.03
C LYS A 6 -9.72 -0.90 -10.72
N LYS A 7 -10.94 -0.34 -10.88
CA LYS A 7 -11.18 1.11 -10.73
C LYS A 7 -11.35 1.56 -9.28
N TRP A 8 -11.74 0.67 -8.38
CA TRP A 8 -12.11 1.06 -7.02
C TRP A 8 -10.93 1.47 -6.15
N SER A 9 -9.78 0.83 -6.31
CA SER A 9 -8.57 1.27 -5.60
C SER A 9 -8.13 2.63 -6.11
N GLN A 10 -8.23 2.90 -7.42
CA GLN A 10 -7.77 4.15 -8.02
C GLN A 10 -8.64 5.33 -7.62
N ASP A 11 -9.97 5.20 -7.72
CA ASP A 11 -10.95 6.23 -7.39
C ASP A 11 -10.85 6.70 -5.93
N VAL A 12 -10.66 5.76 -4.99
CA VAL A 12 -10.52 6.12 -3.56
C VAL A 12 -9.10 6.52 -3.21
N THR A 13 -8.09 6.12 -3.98
CA THR A 13 -6.72 6.64 -3.86
C THR A 13 -6.67 8.12 -4.26
N GLU A 14 -7.40 8.51 -5.31
CA GLU A 14 -7.51 9.90 -5.79
C GLU A 14 -8.20 10.83 -4.76
N HIS A 15 -9.12 10.28 -3.96
CA HIS A 15 -9.86 10.99 -2.91
C HIS A 15 -9.27 10.84 -1.49
N SER A 16 -8.34 9.90 -1.27
CA SER A 16 -7.72 9.71 0.04
C SER A 16 -6.50 10.60 0.20
N ASP A 17 -6.29 11.11 1.41
CA ASP A 17 -5.13 11.95 1.81
C ASP A 17 -3.76 11.25 1.73
N ALA A 18 -3.71 10.08 1.12
CA ALA A 18 -2.54 9.23 1.14
C ALA A 18 -1.55 9.60 0.01
N MET A 19 -1.94 9.57 -1.28
CA MET A 19 -1.08 9.84 -2.47
C MET A 19 -1.63 9.18 -3.75
N ASP A 20 -1.24 9.63 -4.95
CA ASP A 20 -1.53 8.90 -6.20
C ASP A 20 -0.66 7.64 -6.30
N LEU A 21 -1.30 6.47 -6.45
CA LEU A 21 -0.58 5.20 -6.65
C LEU A 21 -0.48 4.85 -8.12
N LYS A 22 0.73 4.55 -8.59
CA LYS A 22 0.93 3.88 -9.88
C LYS A 22 0.15 2.56 -9.90
N GLU A 23 -0.50 2.26 -11.02
CA GLU A 23 -1.26 1.03 -11.17
C GLU A 23 -0.37 -0.20 -10.91
N GLY A 24 -0.68 -0.95 -9.85
CA GLY A 24 -0.04 -2.22 -9.58
C GLY A 24 0.99 -2.27 -8.47
N VAL A 25 1.12 -1.20 -7.68
CA VAL A 25 1.92 -1.17 -6.45
C VAL A 25 1.66 -2.37 -5.53
N PHE A 26 0.41 -2.85 -5.48
CA PHE A 26 -0.01 -3.99 -4.68
C PHE A 26 -0.19 -5.29 -5.47
N LYS A 27 0.36 -5.44 -6.68
CA LYS A 27 0.16 -6.67 -7.49
C LYS A 27 1.13 -7.80 -7.14
N SER A 28 2.31 -7.51 -6.58
CA SER A 28 3.30 -8.54 -6.23
C SER A 28 2.88 -9.41 -5.04
N ASP A 29 3.33 -10.66 -5.00
CA ASP A 29 3.24 -11.56 -3.84
C ASP A 29 4.44 -11.47 -2.89
N ASP A 30 5.44 -10.65 -3.23
CA ASP A 30 6.65 -10.44 -2.44
C ASP A 30 6.48 -9.19 -1.54
N PRO A 31 6.51 -9.34 -0.20
CA PRO A 31 6.38 -8.22 0.73
C PRO A 31 7.38 -7.09 0.49
N LYS A 32 8.62 -7.43 0.12
CA LYS A 32 9.69 -6.44 -0.12
C LYS A 32 9.44 -5.62 -1.37
N LYS A 33 8.92 -6.25 -2.43
CA LYS A 33 8.56 -5.54 -3.67
C LYS A 33 7.39 -4.60 -3.43
N ILE A 34 6.40 -5.02 -2.65
CA ILE A 34 5.28 -4.15 -2.26
C ILE A 34 5.81 -2.96 -1.46
N ALA A 35 6.58 -3.19 -0.40
CA ALA A 35 7.16 -2.13 0.43
C ALA A 35 7.94 -1.11 -0.39
N ARG A 36 8.84 -1.57 -1.27
CA ARG A 36 9.63 -0.70 -2.14
C ARG A 36 8.76 0.10 -3.12
N SER A 37 7.75 -0.52 -3.70
CA SER A 37 6.85 0.14 -4.67
C SER A 37 6.02 1.23 -4.00
N VAL A 38 5.51 0.94 -2.79
CA VAL A 38 4.74 1.89 -1.99
C VAL A 38 5.63 3.02 -1.50
N LYS A 39 6.84 2.72 -1.02
CA LYS A 39 7.84 3.72 -0.63
C LYS A 39 8.17 4.65 -1.79
N HIS A 40 8.51 4.10 -2.95
CA HIS A 40 8.87 4.89 -4.12
C HIS A 40 7.71 5.78 -4.56
N SER A 41 6.51 5.22 -4.65
CA SER A 41 5.32 6.01 -4.99
C SER A 41 5.12 7.11 -3.96
N ALA A 42 5.32 6.79 -2.66
CA ALA A 42 5.18 7.78 -1.61
C ALA A 42 6.20 8.87 -1.84
N GLU A 43 7.49 8.56 -1.95
CA GLU A 43 8.58 9.51 -2.22
C GLU A 43 8.33 10.44 -3.41
N GLU A 44 7.80 9.92 -4.53
CA GLU A 44 7.50 10.69 -5.74
C GLU A 44 6.22 11.55 -5.67
N SER A 45 5.28 11.25 -4.77
CA SER A 45 3.97 11.91 -4.79
C SER A 45 4.02 13.32 -4.17
N ASP A 46 3.79 14.37 -4.95
CA ASP A 46 3.71 15.74 -4.41
C ASP A 46 2.39 16.05 -3.66
N ARG A 47 1.36 15.23 -3.84
CA ARG A 47 0.03 15.40 -3.20
C ARG A 47 -0.06 14.90 -1.74
N ARG A 48 1.04 14.39 -1.16
CA ARG A 48 1.04 13.85 0.21
C ARG A 48 0.82 14.98 1.23
N LYS A 49 -0.08 14.78 2.18
CA LYS A 49 -0.28 15.68 3.33
C LYS A 49 0.61 15.35 4.54
N SER A 50 1.46 14.33 4.43
CA SER A 50 2.28 13.83 5.54
C SER A 50 3.63 13.31 5.05
N SER A 51 4.51 12.93 5.99
CA SER A 51 5.82 12.39 5.66
C SER A 51 5.72 11.13 4.78
N PRO A 52 6.71 10.83 3.93
CA PRO A 52 6.67 9.69 3.01
C PRO A 52 6.33 8.37 3.70
N PHE A 53 6.91 8.13 4.89
CA PHE A 53 6.62 6.96 5.70
C PHE A 53 5.15 6.89 6.15
N ARG A 54 4.60 8.01 6.66
CA ARG A 54 3.20 8.05 7.13
C ARG A 54 2.23 7.84 5.96
N ALA A 55 2.49 8.49 4.82
CA ALA A 55 1.73 8.29 3.60
C ALA A 55 1.74 6.82 3.15
N ALA A 56 2.94 6.21 3.07
CA ALA A 56 3.12 4.82 2.67
C ALA A 56 2.41 3.83 3.61
N MET A 57 2.56 4.01 4.93
CA MET A 57 1.92 3.15 5.93
C MET A 57 0.39 3.28 5.93
N SER A 58 -0.11 4.52 5.87
CA SER A 58 -1.54 4.78 5.79
C SER A 58 -2.13 4.15 4.53
N MET A 59 -1.42 4.24 3.41
CA MET A 59 -1.86 3.63 2.16
C MET A 59 -1.93 2.10 2.23
N LEU A 60 -0.90 1.46 2.80
CA LEU A 60 -0.89 0.02 2.97
C LEU A 60 -2.04 -0.47 3.86
N THR A 61 -2.24 0.25 4.97
CA THR A 61 -3.31 -0.06 5.94
C THR A 61 -4.68 0.15 5.32
N PHE A 62 -4.86 1.25 4.60
CA PHE A 62 -6.07 1.53 3.84
C PHE A 62 -6.38 0.42 2.83
N TYR A 63 -5.39 -0.01 2.05
CA TYR A 63 -5.58 -1.09 1.08
C TYR A 63 -6.01 -2.41 1.74
N ILE A 64 -5.36 -2.79 2.86
CA ILE A 64 -5.72 -4.00 3.62
C ILE A 64 -7.16 -3.91 4.14
N ASN A 65 -7.50 -2.79 4.78
CA ASN A 65 -8.83 -2.59 5.37
C ASN A 65 -9.92 -2.56 4.30
N ARG A 66 -9.65 -1.89 3.17
CA ARG A 66 -10.61 -1.75 2.09
C ARG A 66 -10.79 -3.03 1.30
N ALA A 67 -9.71 -3.77 1.02
CA ALA A 67 -9.81 -5.05 0.35
C ALA A 67 -10.50 -6.10 1.24
N GLY A 68 -10.37 -6.01 2.57
CA GLY A 68 -11.17 -6.76 3.54
C GLY A 68 -11.24 -8.25 3.22
N ASP A 69 -12.47 -8.78 3.12
CA ASP A 69 -12.76 -10.19 2.86
C ASP A 69 -12.41 -10.65 1.43
N GLN A 70 -12.08 -9.71 0.53
CA GLN A 70 -11.61 -10.05 -0.81
C GLN A 70 -10.15 -10.54 -0.82
N LEU A 71 -9.42 -10.35 0.28
CA LEU A 71 -8.06 -10.86 0.43
C LEU A 71 -8.09 -12.28 0.99
N THR A 72 -7.38 -13.19 0.31
CA THR A 72 -7.06 -14.49 0.91
C THR A 72 -6.17 -14.28 2.14
N LYS A 73 -6.24 -15.20 3.11
CA LYS A 73 -5.38 -15.17 4.31
C LYS A 73 -3.90 -15.02 3.96
N LYS A 74 -3.44 -15.71 2.90
CA LYS A 74 -2.08 -15.60 2.37
C LYS A 74 -1.77 -14.17 1.93
N ARG A 75 -2.64 -13.56 1.13
CA ARG A 75 -2.43 -12.20 0.62
C ARG A 75 -2.44 -11.17 1.73
N ARG A 76 -3.35 -11.30 2.69
CA ARG A 76 -3.37 -10.47 3.90
C ARG A 76 -2.05 -10.57 4.66
N GLY A 77 -1.53 -11.79 4.86
CA GLY A 77 -0.23 -12.01 5.50
C GLY A 77 0.93 -11.37 4.74
N THR A 78 0.94 -11.43 3.41
CA THR A 78 1.94 -10.74 2.57
C THR A 78 1.89 -9.22 2.76
N LEU A 79 0.69 -8.64 2.78
CA LEU A 79 0.50 -7.19 2.96
C LEU A 79 0.87 -6.72 4.37
N GLU A 80 0.57 -7.51 5.41
CA GLU A 80 1.02 -7.22 6.76
C GLU A 80 2.55 -7.24 6.86
N LYS A 81 3.20 -8.29 6.32
CA LYS A 81 4.68 -8.35 6.24
C LYS A 81 5.28 -7.17 5.46
N ALA A 82 4.58 -6.68 4.44
CA ALA A 82 5.03 -5.52 3.69
C ALA A 82 5.04 -4.24 4.55
N LYS A 83 4.22 -4.13 5.62
CA LYS A 83 4.32 -3.02 6.59
C LYS A 83 5.63 -3.06 7.35
N ASP A 84 6.10 -4.25 7.71
CA ASP A 84 7.35 -4.42 8.44
C ASP A 84 8.56 -4.16 7.54
N GLU A 85 8.53 -4.66 6.31
CA GLU A 85 9.55 -4.30 5.32
C GLU A 85 9.56 -2.80 5.04
N LEU A 86 8.39 -2.16 4.97
CA LEU A 86 8.30 -0.71 4.81
C LEU A 86 8.91 0.04 6.01
N ARG A 87 8.72 -0.43 7.25
CA ARG A 87 9.39 0.16 8.43
C ARG A 87 10.91 0.05 8.30
N LYS A 88 11.42 -1.12 7.92
CA LYS A 88 12.86 -1.35 7.69
C LYS A 88 13.41 -0.42 6.61
N ASP A 89 12.71 -0.30 5.47
CA ASP A 89 13.12 0.56 4.36
C ASP A 89 13.16 2.06 4.73
N PHE A 90 12.43 2.47 5.75
CA PHE A 90 12.45 3.82 6.32
C PHE A 90 13.33 3.95 7.58
N GLY A 91 14.13 2.93 7.91
CA GLY A 91 15.03 2.94 9.07
C GLY A 91 14.32 2.91 10.42
N ARG A 92 13.07 2.45 10.46
CA ARG A 92 12.26 2.33 11.70
C ARG A 92 12.26 0.89 12.18
N GLN A 93 12.18 0.71 13.49
CA GLN A 93 12.01 -0.62 14.08
C GLN A 93 10.69 -1.24 13.58
N PRO A 94 10.69 -2.52 13.16
CA PRO A 94 9.45 -3.24 12.89
C PRO A 94 8.59 -3.26 14.16
N LYS A 95 7.25 -3.28 14.01
CA LYS A 95 6.39 -3.48 15.19
C LYS A 95 6.44 -4.96 15.52
N ASP A 96 6.92 -5.29 16.72
CA ASP A 96 6.74 -6.61 17.34
C ASP A 96 5.24 -6.95 17.51
#